data_AF-A0A345RR77-F1
#
_entry.id   AF-A0A345RR77-F1
#
_cell.length_a   1.000
_cell.length_b   1.000
_cell.length_c   1.000
_cell.angle_alpha   90.00
_cell.angle_beta   90.00
_cell.angle_gamma   90.00
#
_symmetry.space_group_name_H-M   'P 1'
#
loop_
_entity.id
_entity.type
_entity.pdbx_description
1 polymer ?
#
loop_
_entity_poly.entity_id
_entity_poly.type
_entity_poly.pdbx_seq_one_letter_code
_entity_poly.pdbx_strand_id
1 'polypeptide(L)'
;MDLQQQHVESFTVSGLRVRTTNAAEHKAESAKIGPMWGEFFGRNLAQAIPGKQPESPIYGVYSAYESDASGAFDVTAGVAVVDPQSDFETIRIESGEYLVFQGQGALPAAVIATWGRIWKHFEANPQIQRRYATDFEAYLGPESVAIYIGIR
;
A
#
# COMPACT_ATOMS: atom_id res chain seq x y z
N MET A 1 19.95 4.55 6.75
CA MET A 1 18.58 4.18 6.34
C MET A 1 17.71 5.28 6.89
N ASP A 2 17.18 6.12 6.02
CA ASP A 2 16.49 7.34 6.45
C ASP A 2 15.05 6.96 6.78
N LEU A 3 14.88 6.38 7.97
CA LEU A 3 13.57 6.23 8.59
C LEU A 3 13.10 7.62 8.96
N GLN A 4 12.00 8.06 8.37
CA GLN A 4 11.42 9.37 8.64
C GLN A 4 10.01 9.17 9.19
N GLN A 5 9.70 9.88 10.27
CA GLN A 5 8.32 10.07 10.69
C GLN A 5 7.76 11.27 9.93
N GLN A 6 6.57 11.11 9.37
CA GLN A 6 5.92 12.13 8.57
C GLN A 6 4.43 12.17 8.89
N HIS A 7 3.89 13.39 9.05
CA HIS A 7 2.46 13.62 9.04
C HIS A 7 1.93 13.52 7.60
N VAL A 8 0.93 12.67 7.39
CA VAL A 8 0.27 12.50 6.09
C VAL A 8 -1.16 13.04 6.21
N GLU A 9 -1.51 13.96 5.32
CA GLU A 9 -2.89 14.42 5.18
C GLU A 9 -3.76 13.35 4.53
N SER A 10 -5.06 13.34 4.84
CA SER A 10 -5.95 12.34 4.26
C SER A 10 -6.16 12.58 2.76
N PHE A 11 -6.16 11.50 1.97
CA PHE A 11 -6.45 11.55 0.54
C PHE A 11 -7.17 10.28 0.08
N THR A 12 -7.68 10.30 -1.14
CA THR A 12 -8.51 9.23 -1.69
C THR A 12 -7.78 8.51 -2.81
N VAL A 13 -7.78 7.18 -2.78
CA VAL A 13 -7.25 6.32 -3.84
C VAL A 13 -8.38 5.48 -4.41
N SER A 14 -8.46 5.41 -5.75
CA SER A 14 -9.40 4.54 -6.45
C SER A 14 -8.66 3.53 -7.31
N GLY A 15 -9.18 2.31 -7.42
CA GLY A 15 -8.62 1.26 -8.24
C GLY A 15 -9.20 -0.13 -8.02
N LEU A 16 -8.34 -1.16 -8.12
CA LEU A 16 -8.70 -2.57 -8.00
C LEU A 16 -8.40 -3.06 -6.58
N ARG A 17 -9.31 -3.81 -5.96
CA ARG A 17 -9.19 -4.31 -4.59
C ARG A 17 -9.26 -5.83 -4.53
N VAL A 18 -8.45 -6.42 -3.65
CA VAL A 18 -8.58 -7.82 -3.20
C VAL A 18 -8.55 -7.91 -1.69
N ARG A 19 -9.25 -8.88 -1.11
CA ARG A 19 -9.13 -9.23 0.32
C ARG A 19 -8.31 -10.51 0.50
N THR A 20 -7.32 -10.46 1.37
CA THR A 20 -6.35 -11.54 1.60
C THR A 20 -5.85 -11.59 3.05
N THR A 21 -4.91 -12.49 3.33
CA THR A 21 -4.18 -12.61 4.60
C THR A 21 -2.69 -12.80 4.31
N ASN A 22 -1.81 -12.48 5.26
CA ASN A 22 -0.38 -12.76 5.08
C ASN A 22 -0.12 -14.26 4.85
N ALA A 23 -0.84 -15.14 5.52
CA ALA A 23 -0.71 -16.59 5.33
C ALA A 23 -1.08 -17.05 3.91
N ALA A 24 -2.07 -16.42 3.28
CA ALA A 24 -2.46 -16.73 1.89
C ALA A 24 -1.45 -16.20 0.88
N GLU A 25 -0.86 -15.01 1.10
CA GLU A 25 0.13 -14.42 0.20
C GLU A 25 1.49 -15.15 0.24
N HIS A 26 1.78 -15.91 1.30
CA HIS A 26 2.97 -16.76 1.38
C HIS A 26 2.91 -18.02 0.50
N LYS A 27 1.75 -18.36 -0.07
CA LYS A 27 1.58 -19.54 -0.94
C LYS A 27 1.19 -19.09 -2.33
N ALA A 28 1.94 -19.54 -3.34
CA ALA A 28 1.75 -19.11 -4.71
C ALA A 28 0.33 -19.41 -5.23
N GLU A 29 -0.27 -20.53 -4.83
CA GLU A 29 -1.61 -20.92 -5.27
C GLU A 29 -2.76 -20.07 -4.67
N SER A 30 -2.53 -19.38 -3.56
CA SER A 30 -3.55 -18.55 -2.90
C SER A 30 -3.24 -17.06 -2.89
N ALA A 31 -2.05 -16.66 -3.35
CA ALA A 31 -1.63 -15.27 -3.41
C ALA A 31 -2.51 -14.48 -4.40
N LYS A 32 -3.05 -13.35 -3.94
CA LYS A 32 -3.96 -12.51 -4.72
C LYS A 32 -3.34 -11.18 -5.14
N ILE A 33 -2.32 -10.70 -4.42
CA ILE A 33 -1.71 -9.39 -4.69
C ILE A 33 -1.00 -9.38 -6.05
N GLY A 34 -0.25 -10.43 -6.38
CA GLY A 34 0.42 -10.57 -7.67
C GLY A 34 -0.56 -10.54 -8.87
N PRO A 35 -1.57 -11.42 -8.90
CA PRO A 35 -2.62 -11.40 -9.92
C PRO A 35 -3.37 -10.05 -10.01
N MET A 36 -3.68 -9.42 -8.87
CA MET A 36 -4.31 -8.09 -8.84
C MET A 36 -3.45 -7.05 -9.57
N TRP A 37 -2.14 -7.00 -9.30
CA TRP A 37 -1.23 -6.10 -10.03
C TRP A 37 -1.17 -6.43 -11.52
N GLY A 38 -1.14 -7.72 -11.87
CA GLY A 38 -1.20 -8.17 -13.27
C GLY A 38 -2.44 -7.66 -14.00
N GLU A 39 -3.60 -7.73 -13.38
CA GLU A 39 -4.85 -7.18 -13.91
C GLU A 39 -4.80 -5.64 -14.01
N PHE A 40 -4.36 -4.97 -12.94
CA PHE A 40 -4.28 -3.51 -12.88
C PHE A 40 -3.43 -2.93 -14.02
N PHE A 41 -2.26 -3.50 -14.26
CA PHE A 41 -1.38 -3.09 -15.36
C PHE A 41 -1.87 -3.59 -16.73
N GLY A 42 -2.36 -4.82 -16.82
CA GLY A 42 -2.85 -5.40 -18.08
C GLY A 42 -4.05 -4.63 -18.67
N ARG A 43 -4.89 -4.05 -17.80
CA ARG A 43 -6.02 -3.19 -18.18
C ARG A 43 -5.67 -1.69 -18.26
N ASN A 44 -4.41 -1.32 -18.02
CA ASN A 44 -3.93 0.06 -17.98
C ASN A 44 -4.76 0.97 -17.04
N LEU A 45 -5.19 0.44 -15.88
CA LEU A 45 -6.12 1.14 -15.00
C LEU A 45 -5.55 2.44 -14.45
N ALA A 46 -4.24 2.52 -14.22
CA ALA A 46 -3.56 3.73 -13.79
C ALA A 46 -3.76 4.95 -14.73
N GLN A 47 -4.14 4.72 -15.99
CA GLN A 47 -4.49 5.75 -16.95
C GLN A 47 -6.00 5.84 -17.23
N ALA A 48 -6.73 4.75 -17.04
CA ALA A 48 -8.17 4.69 -17.32
C ALA A 48 -9.05 5.27 -16.20
N ILE A 49 -8.55 5.30 -14.96
CA ILE A 49 -9.29 5.81 -13.80
C ILE A 49 -9.55 7.32 -13.97
N PRO A 50 -10.81 7.77 -14.04
CA PRO A 50 -11.15 9.19 -14.16
C PRO A 50 -10.82 9.95 -12.86
N GLY A 51 -10.66 11.27 -12.97
CA GLY A 51 -10.42 12.12 -11.80
C GLY A 51 -9.06 11.90 -11.11
N LYS A 52 -8.15 11.11 -11.72
CA LYS A 52 -6.77 10.94 -11.28
C LYS A 52 -6.10 12.30 -11.12
N GLN A 53 -5.49 12.50 -9.95
CA GLN A 53 -4.75 13.72 -9.68
C GLN A 53 -3.50 13.80 -10.57
N PRO A 54 -3.14 15.01 -11.06
CA PRO A 54 -1.89 15.23 -11.76
C PRO A 54 -0.71 14.71 -10.94
N GLU A 55 0.25 14.06 -11.59
CA GLU A 55 1.47 13.53 -10.95
C GLU A 55 1.24 12.47 -9.85
N SER A 56 0.01 11.98 -9.67
CA SER A 56 -0.26 10.88 -8.75
C SER A 56 0.63 9.69 -9.09
N PRO A 57 1.44 9.19 -8.14
CA PRO A 57 2.05 7.89 -8.29
C PRO A 57 0.96 6.81 -8.27
N ILE A 58 1.37 5.60 -8.58
CA ILE A 58 0.56 4.42 -8.32
C ILE A 58 0.70 4.09 -6.83
N TYR A 59 -0.38 3.64 -6.21
CA TYR A 59 -0.43 3.25 -4.82
C TYR A 59 -0.81 1.78 -4.64
N GLY A 60 -0.21 1.13 -3.65
CA GLY A 60 -0.69 -0.12 -3.06
C GLY A 60 -1.15 0.14 -1.63
N VAL A 61 -2.46 0.20 -1.41
CA VAL A 61 -3.04 0.59 -0.11
C VAL A 61 -3.51 -0.64 0.65
N TYR A 62 -3.05 -0.79 1.88
CA TYR A 62 -3.47 -1.83 2.81
C TYR A 62 -4.44 -1.23 3.81
N SER A 63 -5.63 -1.83 3.94
CA SER A 63 -6.72 -1.26 4.73
C SER A 63 -7.69 -2.34 5.22
N ALA A 64 -8.75 -1.92 5.92
CA ALA A 64 -9.81 -2.81 6.40
C ALA A 64 -9.27 -4.04 7.15
N TYR A 65 -8.21 -3.83 7.95
CA TYR A 65 -7.61 -4.83 8.79
C TYR A 65 -8.65 -5.39 9.74
N GLU A 66 -8.76 -6.72 9.76
CA GLU A 66 -9.65 -7.42 10.69
C GLU A 66 -9.17 -7.29 12.14
N SER A 67 -7.85 -7.25 12.35
CA SER A 67 -7.24 -7.20 13.68
C SER A 67 -5.85 -6.56 13.64
N ASP A 68 -4.86 -7.32 13.20
CA ASP A 68 -3.45 -6.95 13.15
C ASP A 68 -2.76 -7.60 11.94
N ALA A 69 -1.45 -7.84 12.04
CA ALA A 69 -0.64 -8.52 11.04
C ALA A 69 -1.10 -9.97 10.71
N SER A 70 -1.88 -10.62 11.57
CA SER A 70 -2.36 -11.99 11.37
C SER A 70 -3.75 -12.06 10.71
N GLY A 71 -4.53 -10.99 10.81
CA GLY A 71 -5.90 -10.92 10.31
C GLY A 71 -6.00 -10.71 8.79
N ALA A 72 -7.21 -10.80 8.26
CA ALA A 72 -7.48 -10.42 6.87
C ALA A 72 -7.39 -8.90 6.67
N PHE A 73 -6.96 -8.50 5.49
CA PHE A 73 -6.88 -7.10 5.07
C PHE A 73 -7.20 -6.96 3.59
N ASP A 74 -7.63 -5.76 3.22
CA ASP A 74 -7.82 -5.36 1.84
C ASP A 74 -6.52 -4.78 1.29
N VAL A 75 -6.21 -5.09 0.04
CA VAL A 75 -5.16 -4.44 -0.74
C VAL A 75 -5.80 -3.78 -1.96
N THR A 76 -5.56 -2.49 -2.16
CA THR A 76 -6.05 -1.72 -3.29
C THR A 76 -4.87 -1.20 -4.12
N ALA A 77 -4.78 -1.64 -5.39
CA ALA A 77 -3.89 -1.03 -6.38
C ALA A 77 -4.63 0.10 -7.10
N GLY A 78 -4.12 1.32 -7.03
CA GLY A 78 -4.86 2.49 -7.49
C GLY A 78 -4.03 3.75 -7.71
N VAL A 79 -4.73 4.85 -7.99
CA VAL A 79 -4.18 6.21 -8.11
C VAL A 79 -4.98 7.17 -7.25
N ALA A 80 -4.35 8.27 -6.81
CA ALA A 80 -5.05 9.31 -6.08
C ALA A 80 -6.06 10.02 -6.98
N VAL A 81 -7.25 10.25 -6.47
CA VAL A 81 -8.36 10.93 -7.17
C VAL A 81 -8.88 12.11 -6.35
N VAL A 82 -9.52 13.07 -7.00
CA VAL A 82 -10.19 14.18 -6.30
C VAL A 82 -11.48 13.71 -5.64
N ASP A 83 -12.31 12.98 -6.40
CA ASP A 83 -13.60 12.45 -5.96
C ASP A 83 -13.63 10.92 -6.11
N PRO A 84 -14.34 10.18 -5.24
CA PRO A 84 -14.55 8.73 -5.40
C PRO A 84 -15.10 8.38 -6.77
N GLN A 85 -14.53 7.35 -7.41
CA GLN A 85 -14.97 6.89 -8.71
C GLN A 85 -15.92 5.70 -8.54
N SER A 86 -17.19 5.82 -8.98
CA SER A 86 -18.23 4.80 -8.75
C SER A 86 -17.92 3.43 -9.36
N ASP A 87 -17.16 3.43 -10.46
CA ASP A 87 -16.81 2.22 -11.21
C ASP A 87 -15.58 1.50 -10.64
N PHE A 88 -14.98 2.07 -9.59
CA PHE A 88 -13.77 1.56 -8.95
C PHE A 88 -13.93 1.48 -7.44
N GLU A 89 -13.19 0.55 -6.85
CA GLU A 89 -13.09 0.50 -5.40
C GLU A 89 -12.32 1.72 -4.92
N THR A 90 -12.88 2.40 -3.92
CA THR A 90 -12.30 3.64 -3.40
C THR A 90 -12.00 3.49 -1.92
N ILE A 91 -10.78 3.87 -1.54
CA ILE A 91 -10.32 3.88 -0.16
C ILE A 91 -9.81 5.29 0.20
N ARG A 92 -10.20 5.76 1.38
CA ARG A 92 -9.63 6.97 1.97
C ARG A 92 -8.45 6.56 2.85
N ILE A 93 -7.27 7.08 2.55
CA ILE A 93 -6.12 7.01 3.43
C ILE A 93 -6.35 8.00 4.57
N GLU A 94 -6.26 7.50 5.80
CA GLU A 94 -6.50 8.29 6.99
C GLU A 94 -5.33 9.23 7.27
N SER A 95 -5.62 10.46 7.71
CA SER A 95 -4.59 11.37 8.16
C SER A 95 -3.95 10.88 9.46
N GLY A 96 -2.68 11.21 9.65
CA GLY A 96 -1.97 10.91 10.88
C GLY A 96 -0.46 10.78 10.70
N GLU A 97 0.17 10.23 11.73
CA GLU A 97 1.60 9.97 11.75
C GLU A 97 1.94 8.64 11.08
N TYR A 98 2.91 8.67 10.17
CA TYR A 98 3.41 7.51 9.46
C TYR A 98 4.93 7.39 9.62
N LEU A 99 5.42 6.16 9.75
CA LEU A 99 6.82 5.85 9.51
C LEU A 99 7.03 5.51 8.04
N VAL A 100 8.00 6.18 7.42
CA VAL A 100 8.30 6.06 5.99
C VAL A 100 9.56 5.24 5.77
N PHE A 101 9.43 4.19 4.98
CA PHE A 101 10.51 3.28 4.61
C PHE A 101 10.75 3.35 3.11
N GLN A 102 11.92 3.83 2.71
CA GLN A 102 12.30 3.88 1.31
C GLN A 102 12.89 2.54 0.84
N GLY A 103 12.53 2.16 -0.38
CA GLY A 103 13.04 1.01 -1.11
C GLY A 103 13.52 1.44 -2.50
N GLN A 104 14.68 0.93 -2.89
CA GLN A 104 15.29 1.17 -4.20
C GLN A 104 15.71 -0.15 -4.85
N GLY A 105 15.48 -0.27 -6.15
CA GLY A 105 15.87 -1.42 -6.99
C GLY A 105 14.71 -1.98 -7.80
N ALA A 106 14.95 -3.09 -8.49
CA ALA A 106 13.97 -3.72 -9.36
C ALA A 106 12.69 -4.12 -8.61
N LEU A 107 11.54 -3.75 -9.16
CA LEU A 107 10.22 -4.11 -8.65
C LEU A 107 9.80 -5.48 -9.21
N PRO A 108 9.18 -6.37 -8.42
CA PRO A 108 8.69 -6.17 -7.04
C PRO A 108 9.72 -6.50 -5.94
N ALA A 109 10.95 -6.91 -6.28
CA ALA A 109 11.93 -7.36 -5.29
C ALA A 109 12.28 -6.28 -4.24
N ALA A 110 12.39 -5.02 -4.65
CA ALA A 110 12.65 -3.90 -3.74
C ALA A 110 11.50 -3.69 -2.73
N VAL A 111 10.24 -3.88 -3.14
CA VAL A 111 9.06 -3.79 -2.25
C VAL A 111 9.10 -4.89 -1.20
N ILE A 112 9.29 -6.14 -1.64
CA ILE A 112 9.37 -7.31 -0.76
C ILE A 112 10.51 -7.15 0.26
N ALA A 113 11.68 -6.71 -0.20
CA ALA A 113 12.82 -6.45 0.68
C ALA A 113 12.53 -5.31 1.68
N THR A 114 11.76 -4.30 1.28
CA THR A 114 11.37 -3.18 2.15
C THR A 114 10.38 -3.62 3.22
N TRP A 115 9.36 -4.40 2.87
CA TRP A 115 8.49 -5.05 3.86
C TRP A 115 9.28 -5.90 4.85
N GLY A 116 10.25 -6.69 4.39
CA GLY A 116 11.14 -7.46 5.28
C GLY A 116 11.89 -6.59 6.30
N ARG A 117 12.27 -5.35 5.94
CA ARG A 117 12.87 -4.39 6.88
C ARG A 117 11.84 -3.81 7.84
N ILE A 118 10.62 -3.52 7.37
CA ILE A 118 9.51 -3.05 8.21
C ILE A 118 9.19 -4.06 9.31
N TRP A 119 9.03 -5.34 8.96
CA TRP A 119 8.77 -6.41 9.94
C TRP A 119 9.85 -6.45 11.03
N LYS A 120 11.13 -6.46 10.63
CA LYS A 120 12.27 -6.43 11.58
C LYS A 120 12.28 -5.17 12.45
N HIS A 121 11.90 -4.02 11.89
CA HIS A 121 11.86 -2.77 12.64
C HIS A 121 10.84 -2.82 13.77
N PHE A 122 9.60 -3.24 13.48
CA PHE A 122 8.53 -3.33 14.49
C PHE A 122 8.77 -4.46 15.50
N GLU A 123 9.41 -5.56 15.09
CA GLU A 123 9.86 -6.60 16.03
C GLU A 123 10.92 -6.07 17.02
N ALA A 124 11.88 -5.28 16.52
CA ALA A 124 12.94 -4.69 17.35
C ALA A 124 12.48 -3.48 18.18
N ASN A 125 11.33 -2.87 17.85
CA ASN A 125 10.82 -1.65 18.49
C ASN A 125 9.36 -1.82 18.95
N PRO A 126 9.09 -2.72 19.92
CA PRO A 126 7.72 -3.02 20.36
C PRO A 126 6.98 -1.82 21.01
N GLN A 127 7.72 -0.77 21.39
CA GLN A 127 7.17 0.49 21.89
C GLN A 127 6.48 1.31 20.79
N ILE A 128 6.82 1.09 19.50
CA ILE A 128 6.20 1.77 18.38
C ILE A 128 5.06 0.89 17.87
N GLN A 129 3.82 1.35 18.07
CA GLN A 129 2.64 0.58 17.70
C GLN A 129 2.12 0.99 16.33
N ARG A 130 1.93 0.01 15.44
CA ARG A 130 1.20 0.20 14.19
C ARG A 130 -0.25 0.56 14.49
N ARG A 131 -0.81 1.45 13.68
CA ARG A 131 -2.19 1.92 13.79
C ARG A 131 -3.18 0.91 13.19
N TYR A 132 -2.80 0.19 12.14
CA TYR A 132 -3.67 -0.72 11.38
C TYR A 132 -4.97 -0.05 10.87
N ALA A 133 -4.89 1.25 10.53
CA ALA A 133 -5.96 1.97 9.86
C ALA A 133 -5.78 1.88 8.35
N THR A 134 -4.76 2.57 7.85
CA THR A 134 -4.27 2.46 6.48
C THR A 134 -2.75 2.48 6.48
N ASP A 135 -2.14 1.56 5.73
CA ASP A 135 -0.73 1.60 5.35
C ASP A 135 -0.68 1.68 3.81
N PHE A 136 0.36 2.25 3.22
CA PHE A 136 0.42 2.34 1.76
C PHE A 136 1.83 2.35 1.18
N GLU A 137 1.94 1.77 0.00
CA GLU A 137 3.08 1.87 -0.89
C GLU A 137 2.82 3.00 -1.89
N ALA A 138 3.79 3.88 -2.09
CA ALA A 138 3.81 4.87 -3.15
C ALA A 138 4.95 4.53 -4.13
N TYR A 139 4.60 4.24 -5.38
CA TYR A 139 5.55 3.87 -6.43
C TYR A 139 6.05 5.15 -7.13
N LEU A 140 7.16 5.70 -6.63
CA LEU A 140 7.71 7.01 -7.01
C LEU A 140 8.51 6.98 -8.32
N GLY A 141 8.82 5.80 -8.83
CA GLY A 141 9.55 5.60 -10.07
C GLY A 141 9.68 4.13 -10.44
N PRO A 142 10.34 3.80 -11.57
CA PRO A 142 10.47 2.42 -12.05
C PRO A 142 11.24 1.50 -11.09
N GLU A 143 12.04 2.07 -10.21
CA GLU A 143 12.86 1.33 -9.23
C GLU A 143 12.74 1.92 -7.82
N SER A 144 11.76 2.78 -7.56
CA SER A 144 11.66 3.49 -6.28
C SER A 144 10.27 3.34 -5.66
N VAL A 145 10.24 2.96 -4.39
CA VAL A 145 9.02 2.84 -3.59
C VAL A 145 9.24 3.47 -2.22
N ALA A 146 8.21 4.15 -1.71
CA ALA A 146 8.13 4.56 -0.31
C ALA A 146 6.95 3.82 0.33
N ILE A 147 7.18 3.13 1.45
CA ILE A 147 6.14 2.44 2.21
C ILE A 147 5.88 3.22 3.49
N TYR A 148 4.63 3.63 3.66
CA TYR A 148 4.13 4.41 4.78
C TYR A 148 3.35 3.49 5.71
N ILE A 149 3.82 3.37 6.95
CA ILE A 149 3.17 2.58 7.99
C ILE A 149 2.58 3.51 9.03
N GLY A 150 1.26 3.50 9.18
CA GLY A 150 0.57 4.33 10.17
C GLY A 150 0.93 3.89 11.58
N ILE A 151 1.23 4.85 12.46
CA ILE A 151 1.61 4.60 13.86
C ILE A 151 0.67 5.33 14.83
N ARG A 152 0.68 4.92 16.10
CA ARG A 152 -0.07 5.53 17.22
C ARG A 152 0.79 6.52 18.00
#